data_AF-A0A7Y3GZ63-F1
#
_entry.id   AF-A0A7Y3GZ63-F1
#
_cell.length_a   1.000
_cell.length_b   1.000
_cell.length_c   1.000
_cell.angle_alpha   90.00
_cell.angle_beta   90.00
_cell.angle_gamma   90.00
#
_symmetry.space_group_name_H-M   'P 1'
#
loop_
_entity.id
_entity.type
_entity.pdbx_description
1 polymer ?
#
loop_
_entity_poly.entity_id
_entity_poly.type
_entity_poly.pdbx_seq_one_letter_code
_entity_poly.pdbx_strand_id
1 'polypeptide(L)'
;MLRTWVPVTLRGGGPHADASSAPLSAPRAHVRVTVYLGDHKIGPGKIELLEAIDEGGSISAAARAMGMAYRHAWEMVDDLNRCFRRPVTI
;
A
#
# COMPACT_ATOMS: atom_id res chain seq x y z
N MET A 1 -65.52 -19.46 -24.42
CA MET A 1 -66.52 -18.40 -24.23
C MET A 1 -66.64 -18.11 -22.75
N LEU A 2 -66.70 -16.81 -22.36
CA LEU A 2 -66.93 -16.25 -21.01
C LEU A 2 -65.75 -16.49 -20.02
N ARG A 3 -64.79 -15.59 -19.81
CA ARG A 3 -64.87 -14.22 -19.24
C ARG A 3 -65.74 -14.17 -17.97
N THR A 4 -65.15 -14.51 -16.83
CA THR A 4 -65.56 -13.99 -15.52
C THR A 4 -64.53 -12.96 -15.06
N TRP A 5 -65.03 -11.74 -14.96
CA TRP A 5 -64.36 -10.55 -14.47
C TRP A 5 -64.43 -10.56 -12.95
N VAL A 6 -63.29 -10.57 -12.25
CA VAL A 6 -63.21 -10.27 -10.81
C VAL A 6 -62.32 -9.03 -10.66
N PRO A 7 -62.79 -7.98 -9.98
CA PRO A 7 -62.07 -6.72 -9.92
C PRO A 7 -60.91 -6.75 -8.92
N VAL A 8 -59.98 -5.86 -9.23
CA VAL A 8 -58.72 -5.53 -8.57
C VAL A 8 -58.83 -5.34 -7.05
N THR A 9 -57.87 -5.87 -6.31
CA THR A 9 -57.38 -5.24 -5.08
C THR A 9 -55.86 -5.15 -5.12
N LEU A 10 -55.38 -3.92 -5.37
CA LEU A 10 -54.03 -3.48 -5.07
C LEU A 10 -53.88 -3.41 -3.55
N ARG A 11 -53.08 -4.30 -2.94
CA ARG A 11 -52.29 -3.95 -1.75
C ARG A 11 -51.21 -4.99 -1.49
N GLY A 12 -49.95 -4.58 -1.58
CA GLY A 12 -48.81 -5.36 -1.10
C GLY A 12 -47.78 -5.65 -2.18
N GLY A 13 -47.11 -4.61 -2.68
CA GLY A 13 -45.78 -4.79 -3.25
C GLY A 13 -44.88 -5.36 -2.16
N GLY A 14 -44.50 -6.63 -2.29
CA GLY A 14 -43.39 -7.20 -1.55
C GLY A 14 -42.11 -6.59 -2.09
N PRO A 15 -41.24 -5.98 -1.26
CA PRO A 15 -40.01 -5.41 -1.75
C PRO A 15 -39.12 -6.54 -2.29
N HIS A 16 -38.70 -6.33 -3.54
CA HIS A 16 -37.50 -6.90 -4.15
C HIS A 16 -36.44 -7.14 -3.07
N ALA A 17 -36.03 -8.40 -2.88
CA ALA A 17 -34.86 -8.72 -2.08
C ALA A 17 -33.65 -7.97 -2.68
N ASP A 18 -33.06 -7.11 -1.87
CA ASP A 18 -31.95 -6.20 -2.20
C ASP A 18 -30.68 -6.96 -2.58
N ALA A 19 -30.62 -7.46 -3.80
CA ALA A 19 -29.38 -7.93 -4.42
C ALA A 19 -28.55 -6.73 -4.92
N SER A 20 -28.00 -5.91 -4.02
CA SER A 20 -26.79 -5.11 -4.25
C SER A 20 -26.42 -4.30 -3.00
N SER A 21 -25.96 -4.98 -1.95
CA SER A 21 -25.19 -4.34 -0.89
C SER A 21 -23.79 -4.94 -0.85
N ALA A 22 -23.09 -4.87 -1.99
CA ALA A 22 -21.64 -4.88 -1.92
C ALA A 22 -21.23 -3.68 -1.06
N PRO A 23 -20.48 -3.87 0.05
CA PRO A 23 -20.05 -2.73 0.86
C PRO A 23 -19.30 -1.77 -0.05
N LEU A 24 -19.76 -0.53 -0.11
CA LEU A 24 -19.08 0.55 -0.83
C LEU A 24 -17.67 0.63 -0.25
N SER A 25 -16.66 0.32 -1.06
CA SER A 25 -15.26 0.28 -0.61
C SER A 25 -14.90 1.66 -0.04
N ALA A 26 -14.79 1.72 1.29
CA ALA A 26 -14.45 2.97 1.98
C ALA A 26 -13.12 3.50 1.42
N PRO A 27 -13.00 4.82 1.20
CA PRO A 27 -11.78 5.39 0.65
C PRO A 27 -10.60 5.04 1.55
N ARG A 28 -9.67 4.22 1.03
CA ARG A 28 -8.43 3.86 1.73
C ARG A 28 -7.43 4.99 1.56
N ALA A 29 -7.29 5.81 2.59
CA ALA A 29 -6.23 6.80 2.65
C ALA A 29 -4.88 6.08 2.86
N HIS A 30 -3.89 6.39 2.02
CA HIS A 30 -2.51 5.96 2.20
C HIS A 30 -1.66 7.21 2.40
N VAL A 31 -0.78 7.18 3.40
CA VAL A 31 0.15 8.29 3.69
C VAL A 31 1.55 7.78 3.43
N ARG A 32 2.30 8.50 2.59
CA ARG A 32 3.73 8.25 2.37
C ARG A 32 4.49 9.43 2.93
N VAL A 33 5.38 9.16 3.87
CA VAL A 33 6.26 10.18 4.44
C VAL A 33 7.61 10.14 3.74
N THR A 34 8.18 11.30 3.47
CA THR A 34 9.56 11.45 3.01
C THR A 34 10.15 12.63 3.76
N VAL A 35 11.31 12.41 4.36
CA VAL A 35 12.05 13.42 5.13
C VAL A 35 13.22 13.90 4.29
N TYR A 36 13.48 15.20 4.31
CA TYR A 36 14.63 15.80 3.65
C TYR A 36 15.60 16.33 4.71
N LEU A 37 16.86 15.94 4.61
CA LEU A 37 17.95 16.41 5.45
C LEU A 37 18.96 17.12 4.55
N GLY A 38 18.82 18.44 4.40
CA GLY A 38 19.52 19.19 3.36
C GLY A 38 19.11 18.68 1.98
N ASP A 39 20.09 18.34 1.15
CA ASP A 39 19.88 17.81 -0.21
C ASP A 39 19.57 16.31 -0.24
N HIS A 40 19.59 15.65 0.92
CA HIS A 40 19.39 14.20 0.99
C HIS A 40 17.94 13.84 1.30
N LYS A 41 17.38 12.93 0.49
CA LYS A 41 16.00 12.45 0.60
C LYS A 41 15.94 11.11 1.33
N ILE A 42 15.23 11.02 2.44
CA ILE A 42 14.95 9.77 3.16
C ILE A 42 13.49 9.41 2.97
N GLY A 43 13.23 8.37 2.18
CA GLY A 43 11.88 7.89 1.89
C GLY A 43 11.79 6.37 1.99
N PRO A 44 10.65 5.79 1.64
CA PRO A 44 10.35 4.38 1.89
C PRO A 44 11.40 3.41 1.37
N GLY A 45 11.97 3.63 0.18
CA GLY A 45 13.00 2.73 -0.36
C GLY A 45 14.27 2.67 0.48
N LYS A 46 14.69 3.80 1.08
CA LYS A 46 15.86 3.80 1.98
C LYS A 46 15.57 3.17 3.33
N ILE A 47 14.33 3.32 3.81
CA ILE A 47 13.89 2.66 5.04
C ILE A 47 13.81 1.15 4.82
N GLU A 48 13.18 0.72 3.73
CA GLU A 48 13.10 -0.69 3.32
C GLU A 48 14.49 -1.31 3.14
N LEU A 49 15.46 -0.55 2.60
CA LEU A 49 16.85 -1.01 2.54
C LEU A 49 17.46 -1.22 3.93
N LEU A 50 17.24 -0.30 4.85
CA LEU A 50 17.76 -0.43 6.23
C LEU A 50 17.11 -1.60 6.97
N GLU A 51 15.80 -1.80 6.80
CA GLU A 51 15.07 -2.95 7.33
C GLU A 51 15.62 -4.26 6.76
N ALA A 52 15.82 -4.33 5.45
CA ALA A 52 16.39 -5.52 4.80
C ALA A 52 17.86 -5.78 5.20
N ILE A 53 18.64 -4.73 5.53
CA ILE A 53 19.99 -4.89 6.10
C ILE A 53 19.92 -5.43 7.52
N ASP A 54 18.99 -4.94 8.34
CA ASP A 54 18.79 -5.42 9.72
C ASP A 54 18.39 -6.91 9.72
N GLU A 55 17.45 -7.30 8.85
CA GLU A 55 17.01 -8.69 8.69
C GLU A 55 18.08 -9.60 8.07
N GLY A 56 18.78 -9.12 7.03
CA GLY A 56 19.72 -9.92 6.24
C GLY A 56 21.18 -9.84 6.69
N GLY A 57 21.51 -8.94 7.60
CA GLY A 57 22.86 -8.72 8.16
C GLY A 57 23.91 -8.16 7.19
N SER A 58 23.54 -7.83 5.95
CA SER A 58 24.48 -7.26 4.97
C SER A 58 23.80 -6.51 3.82
N ILE A 59 24.50 -5.54 3.24
CA ILE A 59 24.04 -4.79 2.05
C ILE A 59 23.79 -5.74 0.86
N SER A 60 24.62 -6.77 0.69
CA SER A 60 24.44 -7.75 -0.38
C SER A 60 23.19 -8.62 -0.18
N ALA A 61 22.85 -8.99 1.05
CA ALA A 61 21.59 -9.69 1.34
C ALA A 61 20.38 -8.79 1.05
N ALA A 62 20.41 -7.54 1.53
CA ALA A 62 19.36 -6.57 1.28
C ALA A 62 19.14 -6.28 -0.22
N ALA A 63 20.22 -6.11 -0.99
CA ALA A 63 20.13 -5.91 -2.43
C ALA A 63 19.43 -7.08 -3.14
N ARG A 64 19.73 -8.32 -2.73
CA ARG A 64 19.06 -9.52 -3.25
C ARG A 64 17.59 -9.58 -2.85
N ALA A 65 17.27 -9.27 -1.58
CA ALA A 65 15.90 -9.25 -1.08
C ALA A 65 15.04 -8.21 -1.81
N MET A 66 15.60 -7.04 -2.11
CA MET A 66 14.93 -5.96 -2.84
C MET A 66 15.01 -6.10 -4.37
N GLY A 67 15.59 -7.18 -4.90
CA GLY A 67 15.70 -7.42 -6.34
C GLY A 67 16.51 -6.35 -7.10
N MET A 68 17.48 -5.71 -6.46
CA MET A 68 18.31 -4.66 -7.07
C MET A 68 19.79 -5.04 -7.17
N ALA A 69 20.51 -4.33 -8.03
CA ALA A 69 21.96 -4.47 -8.11
C ALA A 69 22.61 -3.99 -6.80
N TYR A 70 23.64 -4.71 -6.33
CA TYR A 70 24.41 -4.34 -5.15
C TYR A 70 24.90 -2.89 -5.18
N ARG A 71 25.34 -2.40 -6.34
CA ARG A 71 25.80 -1.03 -6.52
C ARG A 71 24.73 0.01 -6.14
N HIS A 72 23.48 -0.23 -6.51
CA HIS A 72 22.39 0.69 -6.19
C HIS A 72 22.10 0.72 -4.69
N ALA A 73 22.11 -0.45 -4.03
CA ALA A 73 22.00 -0.54 -2.58
C ALA A 73 23.16 0.20 -1.89
N TRP A 74 24.39 0.05 -2.39
CA TRP A 74 25.55 0.76 -1.86
C TRP A 74 25.43 2.28 -2.03
N GLU A 75 24.99 2.78 -3.19
CA GLU A 75 24.77 4.21 -3.44
C GLU A 75 23.73 4.79 -2.47
N MET A 76 22.67 4.03 -2.15
CA MET A 76 21.69 4.43 -1.15
C MET A 76 22.26 4.48 0.28
N VAL A 77 23.09 3.50 0.67
CA VAL A 77 23.78 3.49 1.98
C VAL A 77 24.79 4.64 2.07
N ASP A 78 25.56 4.89 1.02
CA ASP A 78 26.50 6.01 0.97
C ASP A 78 25.78 7.35 1.13
N ASP A 79 24.66 7.54 0.43
CA ASP A 79 23.84 8.73 0.59
C ASP A 79 23.26 8.86 2.01
N LEU A 80 22.82 7.76 2.63
CA LEU A 80 22.37 7.74 4.04
C LEU A 80 23.51 8.10 5.00
N ASN A 81 24.70 7.52 4.83
CA ASN A 81 25.85 7.78 5.69
C ASN A 81 26.29 9.25 5.64
N ARG A 82 26.07 9.95 4.52
CA ARG A 82 26.31 11.39 4.38
C ARG A 82 25.26 12.26 5.07
N CYS A 83 24.04 11.73 5.29
CA CYS A 83 22.97 12.45 5.99
C CYS A 83 23.21 12.62 7.49
N PHE A 84 23.95 11.68 8.11
CA PHE A 84 24.05 11.57 9.55
C PHE A 84 25.48 11.80 10.05
N ARG A 85 25.63 12.27 11.29
CA ARG A 85 26.94 12.49 11.91
C ARG A 85 27.72 11.19 12.15
N ARG A 86 27.03 10.06 12.16
CA ARG A 86 27.60 8.72 12.31
C ARG A 86 27.02 7.84 11.21
N PRO A 87 27.79 6.89 10.66
CA PRO A 87 27.27 5.93 9.70
C PRO A 87 26.07 5.19 10.28
N VAL A 88 25.04 4.97 9.45
CA VAL A 88 23.86 4.17 9.82
C VAL A 88 24.10 2.68 9.67
N THR A 89 25.09 2.30 8.87
CA THR A 89 25.51 0.92 8.63
C THR A 89 27.01 0.91 8.33
N ILE A 90 27.68 -0.17 8.75
CA ILE A 90 29.10 -0.45 8.53
C ILE A 90 29.32 -1.60 7.55
#